data_AF-A0A1D9P059-F1
#
_entry.id   AF-A0A1D9P059-F1
#
_cell.length_a   1.000
_cell.length_b   1.000
_cell.length_c   1.000
_cell.angle_alpha   90.00
_cell.angle_beta   90.00
_cell.angle_gamma   90.00
#
_symmetry.space_group_name_H-M   'P 1'
#
loop_
_entity.id
_entity.type
_entity.pdbx_description
1 polymer ?
#
loop_
_entity_poly.entity_id
_entity_poly.type
_entity_poly.pdbx_seq_one_letter_code
_entity_poly.pdbx_strand_id
1 'polypeptide(L)'
;MKLRDLLAFNDIVIQCHDNPDADALASGYGLYLYFKDQGKNIRFIYRGNNRIKKSNLMIMVDELQIPVEYAPSFDEEVELLLTVDCQYGQRNVTMTRAQTIAVIDHHQKTVELPELSEVRSSVGSASTIVWDMLMDEGYEIDMKLSTALYYGLYCDTNKFSEVSHPLDRDMMDELVVNRSLIVKMRNSNMSLDELKITGKAILGYEFFAEKKYLIIESEPCDPNILGVMSDFSLETEGVDVCIAYYVGKDEIKFSVRSCAKEVHANELAFFLAEGVGGGGGHIYKAGGTMRPELVAGKQTQVQGSFQDGAEWYIKHKMEEYFDSYDVIIARNTLLDTSSMDRYVKIPCKRGCAKLTDIFPENTRVSIRTLEGDIDITVNDQLYVMIGIEGEIYPIDARKLKRSYSLANEGYDVNLEYNPTIKDCASGEKKQILAYARTIIPRDDHSVIFASRIKKTVKIFTMWDEEKYYLGNPGDYIACREDDLHDIYIIKERLFDQLYTRKK
;
A
#
# COMPACT_ATOMS: atom_id res chain seq x y z
N MET A 1 10.23 17.99 19.55
CA MET A 1 10.00 18.01 21.02
C MET A 1 11.07 17.15 21.69
N LYS A 2 11.50 17.44 22.93
CA LYS A 2 12.37 16.54 23.72
C LYS A 2 11.59 15.90 24.87
N LEU A 3 12.02 14.73 25.36
CA LEU A 3 11.31 14.05 26.47
C LEU A 3 11.39 14.87 27.77
N ARG A 4 12.51 15.55 28.01
CA ARG A 4 12.66 16.46 29.16
C ARG A 4 11.64 17.60 29.18
N ASP A 5 11.15 18.03 28.01
CA ASP A 5 10.15 19.11 27.93
C ASP A 5 8.82 18.65 28.57
N LEU A 6 8.55 17.34 28.56
CA LEU A 6 7.37 16.73 29.17
C LEU A 6 7.53 16.48 30.68
N LEU A 7 8.72 16.71 31.25
CA LEU A 7 8.93 16.62 32.70
C LEU A 7 8.30 17.79 33.48
N ALA A 8 7.72 18.77 32.80
CA ALA A 8 6.90 19.80 33.44
C ALA A 8 5.60 19.23 34.04
N PHE A 9 5.10 18.11 33.51
CA PHE A 9 3.87 17.45 33.94
C PHE A 9 4.15 16.37 34.99
N ASN A 10 3.19 16.06 35.86
CA ASN A 10 3.34 15.04 36.90
C ASN A 10 2.52 13.79 36.64
N ASP A 11 1.26 13.95 36.20
CA ASP A 11 0.33 12.87 35.90
C ASP A 11 0.27 12.62 34.39
N ILE A 12 0.98 11.58 33.94
CA ILE A 12 1.16 11.28 32.52
C ILE A 12 0.46 9.95 32.20
N VAL A 13 -0.32 9.94 31.13
CA VAL A 13 -0.86 8.70 30.55
C VAL A 13 -0.29 8.51 29.16
N ILE A 14 0.44 7.41 28.96
CA ILE A 14 0.86 6.97 27.63
C ILE A 14 -0.25 6.10 27.06
N GLN A 15 -0.69 6.40 25.84
CA GLN A 15 -1.71 5.63 25.14
C GLN A 15 -1.27 5.26 23.73
N CYS A 16 -1.36 3.99 23.37
CA CYS A 16 -1.22 3.54 21.99
C CYS A 16 -2.57 3.28 21.31
N HIS A 17 -2.56 2.85 20.04
CA HIS A 17 -3.78 2.54 19.28
C HIS A 17 -4.56 1.35 19.86
N ASP A 18 -5.83 1.23 19.47
CA ASP A 18 -6.81 0.31 20.08
C ASP A 18 -6.53 -1.19 19.89
N ASN A 19 -5.66 -1.53 18.95
CA ASN A 19 -5.25 -2.91 18.67
C ASN A 19 -3.72 -2.94 18.62
N PRO A 20 -3.03 -2.75 19.76
CA PRO A 20 -1.59 -2.50 19.81
C PRO A 20 -0.80 -3.65 19.18
N ASP A 21 0.23 -3.30 18.44
CA ASP A 21 1.22 -4.24 17.92
C ASP A 21 2.52 -4.17 18.74
N ALA A 22 3.61 -4.74 18.19
CA ALA A 22 4.88 -4.78 18.90
C ALA A 22 5.54 -3.40 18.98
N ASP A 23 5.36 -2.53 17.99
CA ASP A 23 6.00 -1.22 17.94
C ASP A 23 5.37 -0.26 18.94
N ALA A 24 4.03 -0.23 18.97
CA ALA A 24 3.26 0.46 20.00
C ALA A 24 3.64 0.03 21.43
N LEU A 25 3.74 -1.28 21.68
CA LEU A 25 4.08 -1.82 23.01
C LEU A 25 5.52 -1.49 23.43
N ALA A 26 6.48 -1.59 22.50
CA ALA A 26 7.88 -1.28 22.76
C ALA A 26 8.10 0.21 23.01
N SER A 27 7.52 1.06 22.17
CA SER A 27 7.62 2.51 22.26
C SER A 27 7.00 3.02 23.57
N GLY A 28 5.80 2.55 23.91
CA GLY A 28 5.15 2.89 25.17
C GLY A 28 5.93 2.40 26.39
N TYR A 29 6.57 1.23 26.30
CA TYR A 29 7.42 0.71 27.38
C TYR A 29 8.65 1.59 27.65
N GLY A 30 9.33 2.05 26.60
CA GLY A 30 10.49 2.95 26.73
C GLY A 30 10.13 4.29 27.37
N LEU A 31 9.04 4.89 26.92
CA LEU A 31 8.51 6.13 27.50
C LEU A 31 8.08 5.91 28.96
N TYR A 32 7.40 4.81 29.26
CA TYR A 32 6.96 4.48 30.61
C TYR A 32 8.14 4.38 31.58
N LEU A 33 9.20 3.66 31.20
CA LEU A 33 10.40 3.50 32.03
C LEU A 33 11.10 4.84 32.27
N TYR A 34 11.30 5.63 31.21
CA TYR A 34 11.91 6.96 31.32
C TYR A 34 11.14 7.85 32.31
N PHE A 35 9.83 8.04 32.13
CA PHE A 35 9.06 8.93 33.00
C PHE A 35 8.92 8.38 34.43
N LYS A 36 8.84 7.05 34.59
CA LYS A 36 8.83 6.41 35.91
C LYS A 36 10.11 6.69 36.69
N ASP A 37 11.26 6.57 36.04
CA ASP A 37 12.57 6.80 36.67
C ASP A 37 12.81 8.28 36.98
N GLN A 38 12.14 9.19 36.25
CA GLN A 38 12.06 10.61 36.56
C GLN A 38 11.04 10.95 37.67
N GLY A 39 10.43 9.94 38.31
CA GLY A 39 9.53 10.10 39.45
C GLY A 39 8.12 10.58 39.09
N LYS A 40 7.68 10.41 37.84
CA LYS A 40 6.33 10.79 37.38
C LYS A 40 5.28 9.76 37.78
N ASN A 41 4.04 10.20 37.96
CA ASN A 41 2.89 9.31 38.09
C ASN A 41 2.43 8.90 36.70
N ILE A 42 2.87 7.72 36.26
CA ILE A 42 2.77 7.27 34.87
C ILE A 42 1.89 6.02 34.76
N ARG A 43 1.00 6.02 33.78
CA ARG A 43 0.26 4.82 33.34
C ARG A 43 0.51 4.59 31.85
N PHE A 44 0.64 3.32 31.45
CA PHE A 44 0.68 2.93 30.05
C PHE A 44 -0.56 2.10 29.73
N ILE A 45 -1.42 2.61 28.84
CA ILE A 45 -2.71 2.01 28.54
C ILE A 45 -2.90 1.78 27.04
N TYR A 46 -3.75 0.81 26.71
CA TYR A 46 -4.44 0.77 25.42
C TYR A 46 -5.93 0.62 25.66
N ARG A 47 -6.68 1.09 24.67
CA ARG A 47 -8.14 1.11 24.69
C ARG A 47 -8.67 0.29 23.51
N GLY A 48 -9.96 0.42 23.20
CA GLY A 48 -10.59 -0.40 22.17
C GLY A 48 -11.40 -1.58 22.71
N ASN A 49 -11.95 -2.36 21.78
CA ASN A 49 -12.90 -3.43 22.10
C ASN A 49 -12.23 -4.78 22.36
N ASN A 50 -10.96 -4.94 22.00
CA ASN A 50 -10.26 -6.22 22.00
C ASN A 50 -9.07 -6.18 22.94
N ARG A 51 -8.91 -7.22 23.76
CA ARG A 51 -7.66 -7.48 24.48
C ARG A 51 -6.62 -8.06 23.53
N ILE A 52 -5.34 -7.78 23.80
CA ILE A 52 -4.22 -8.47 23.17
C ILE A 52 -4.37 -9.98 23.38
N LYS A 53 -4.38 -10.74 22.28
CA LYS A 53 -4.44 -12.20 22.27
C LYS A 53 -3.34 -12.85 21.45
N LYS A 54 -2.67 -12.07 20.60
CA LYS A 54 -1.64 -12.58 19.68
C LYS A 54 -0.48 -13.16 20.48
N SER A 55 -0.15 -14.43 20.22
CA SER A 55 0.79 -15.21 21.03
C SER A 55 2.16 -14.53 21.19
N ASN A 56 2.69 -13.92 20.13
CA ASN A 56 3.98 -13.22 20.17
C ASN A 56 3.94 -11.96 21.06
N LEU A 57 2.84 -11.20 21.05
CA LEU A 57 2.66 -10.02 21.89
C LEU A 57 2.42 -10.40 23.36
N MET A 58 1.69 -11.50 23.62
CA MET A 58 1.55 -12.04 24.97
C MET A 58 2.90 -12.46 25.54
N ILE A 59 3.72 -13.17 24.76
CA ILE A 59 5.10 -13.52 25.14
C ILE A 59 5.92 -12.25 25.41
N MET A 60 5.81 -11.23 24.54
CA MET A 60 6.50 -9.96 24.71
C MET A 60 6.13 -9.28 26.02
N VAL A 61 4.83 -9.12 26.30
CA VAL A 61 4.33 -8.48 27.52
C VAL A 61 4.76 -9.25 28.77
N ASP A 62 4.62 -10.59 28.76
CA ASP A 62 4.89 -11.43 29.93
C ASP A 62 6.41 -11.53 30.23
N GLU A 63 7.24 -11.82 29.22
CA GLU A 63 8.68 -12.07 29.40
C GLU A 63 9.46 -10.75 29.60
N LEU A 64 9.02 -9.66 28.99
CA LEU A 64 9.63 -8.34 29.17
C LEU A 64 8.99 -7.56 30.33
N GLN A 65 7.88 -8.05 30.90
CA GLN A 65 7.14 -7.43 31.99
C GLN A 65 6.68 -6.00 31.63
N ILE A 66 6.14 -5.84 30.42
CA ILE A 66 5.63 -4.54 29.95
C ILE A 66 4.40 -4.16 30.77
N PRO A 67 4.39 -3.01 31.47
CA PRO A 67 3.32 -2.62 32.38
C PRO A 67 2.16 -1.95 31.63
N VAL A 68 1.70 -2.58 30.55
CA VAL A 68 0.58 -2.10 29.73
C VAL A 68 -0.75 -2.55 30.33
N GLU A 69 -1.70 -1.63 30.44
CA GLU A 69 -3.04 -1.89 30.99
C GLU A 69 -4.11 -1.84 29.89
N TYR A 70 -5.01 -2.83 29.87
CA TYR A 70 -6.23 -2.75 29.05
C TYR A 70 -7.29 -1.94 29.79
N ALA A 71 -7.57 -0.73 29.30
CA ALA A 71 -8.43 0.24 29.97
C ALA A 71 -9.57 0.74 29.06
N PRO A 72 -10.48 -0.15 28.60
CA PRO A 72 -11.52 0.21 27.62
C PRO A 72 -12.45 1.32 28.13
N SER A 73 -12.76 1.28 29.43
CA SER A 73 -13.67 2.21 30.10
C SER A 73 -12.97 3.40 30.77
N PHE A 74 -11.69 3.66 30.47
CA PHE A 74 -10.99 4.81 31.04
C PHE A 74 -11.62 6.12 30.56
N ASP A 75 -12.16 6.91 31.48
CA ASP A 75 -12.93 8.12 31.18
C ASP A 75 -12.40 9.38 31.88
N GLU A 76 -11.40 9.26 32.75
CA GLU A 76 -10.79 10.39 33.48
C GLU A 76 -10.12 11.39 32.53
N GLU A 77 -10.13 12.67 32.91
CA GLU A 77 -9.36 13.71 32.24
C GLU A 77 -7.96 13.78 32.87
N VAL A 78 -6.92 13.59 32.05
CA VAL A 78 -5.54 13.52 32.51
C VAL A 78 -4.79 14.83 32.29
N GLU A 79 -3.71 15.06 33.04
CA GLU A 79 -2.88 16.26 32.87
C GLU A 79 -2.16 16.24 31.52
N LEU A 80 -1.38 15.18 31.25
CA LEU A 80 -0.75 14.94 29.96
C LEU A 80 -1.17 13.58 29.39
N LEU A 81 -1.72 13.59 28.17
CA LEU A 81 -1.86 12.39 27.33
C LEU A 81 -0.73 12.38 26.30
N LEU A 82 0.12 11.37 26.36
CA LEU A 82 1.14 11.10 25.35
C LEU A 82 0.69 9.94 24.48
N THR A 83 0.26 10.22 23.24
CA THR A 83 -0.04 9.15 22.29
C THR A 83 1.24 8.67 21.63
N VAL A 84 1.38 7.35 21.50
CA VAL A 84 2.56 6.71 20.91
C VAL A 84 2.15 5.72 19.84
N ASP A 85 2.84 5.79 18.70
CA ASP A 85 2.55 4.98 17.51
C ASP A 85 1.12 5.17 16.98
N CYS A 86 0.55 6.34 17.28
CA CYS A 86 -0.75 6.77 16.81
C CYS A 86 -0.96 8.26 17.03
N GLN A 87 -1.90 8.85 16.27
CA GLN A 87 -2.24 10.26 16.36
C GLN A 87 -3.55 10.45 17.14
N TYR A 88 -3.59 11.50 17.98
CA TYR A 88 -4.80 11.84 18.71
C TYR A 88 -5.97 12.16 17.77
N GLY A 89 -7.08 11.44 17.91
CA GLY A 89 -8.26 11.58 17.04
C GLY A 89 -8.26 10.70 15.78
N GLN A 90 -7.23 9.87 15.58
CA GLN A 90 -7.20 8.88 14.51
C GLN A 90 -8.29 7.81 14.73
N ARG A 91 -8.86 7.27 13.63
CA ARG A 91 -10.03 6.36 13.66
C ARG A 91 -9.84 5.10 14.53
N ASN A 92 -8.62 4.59 14.63
CA ASN A 92 -8.24 3.40 15.39
C ASN A 92 -7.74 3.73 16.82
N VAL A 93 -8.04 4.92 17.34
CA VAL A 93 -7.64 5.36 18.67
C VAL A 93 -8.87 5.85 19.42
N THR A 94 -9.24 5.16 20.50
CA THR A 94 -10.29 5.63 21.39
C THR A 94 -9.82 6.88 22.12
N MET A 95 -10.53 8.01 21.94
CA MET A 95 -10.12 9.30 22.52
C MET A 95 -10.17 9.30 24.04
N THR A 96 -9.09 9.76 24.65
CA THR A 96 -8.96 10.01 26.10
C THR A 96 -8.86 11.51 26.34
N ARG A 97 -9.58 12.01 27.35
CA ARG A 97 -9.63 13.45 27.65
C ARG A 97 -8.33 13.87 28.33
N ALA A 98 -7.79 15.01 27.93
CA ALA A 98 -6.54 15.52 28.49
C ALA A 98 -6.47 17.05 28.43
N GLN A 99 -5.79 17.65 29.40
CA GLN A 99 -5.50 19.09 29.42
C GLN A 99 -4.42 19.43 28.37
N THR A 100 -3.39 18.58 28.27
CA THR A 100 -2.32 18.68 27.30
C THR A 100 -2.18 17.36 26.54
N ILE A 101 -1.90 17.44 25.24
CA ILE A 101 -1.71 16.28 24.37
C ILE A 101 -0.34 16.39 23.70
N ALA A 102 0.43 15.30 23.78
CA ALA A 102 1.66 15.12 23.04
C ALA A 102 1.57 13.86 22.16
N VAL A 103 2.29 13.85 21.05
CA VAL A 103 2.26 12.76 20.04
C VAL A 103 3.68 12.35 19.68
N ILE A 104 3.97 11.05 19.69
CA ILE A 104 5.18 10.45 19.10
C ILE A 104 4.74 9.39 18.10
N ASP A 105 5.04 9.57 16.82
CA ASP A 105 4.53 8.70 15.76
C ASP A 105 5.44 8.66 14.51
N HIS A 106 5.41 7.58 13.76
CA HIS A 106 6.14 7.43 12.49
C HIS A 106 5.20 7.33 11.27
N HIS A 107 3.88 7.28 11.47
CA HIS A 107 2.95 7.25 10.35
C HIS A 107 2.89 8.59 9.59
N GLN A 108 2.30 8.56 8.39
CA GLN A 108 1.96 9.80 7.68
C GLN A 108 0.97 10.62 8.50
N LYS A 109 1.08 11.95 8.42
CA LYS A 109 0.17 12.86 9.14
C LYS A 109 -1.23 12.75 8.54
N THR A 110 -2.19 12.29 9.34
CA THR A 110 -3.59 12.10 8.91
C THR A 110 -4.57 13.04 9.61
N VAL A 111 -4.14 13.67 10.70
CA VAL A 111 -4.91 14.65 11.48
C VAL A 111 -4.06 15.89 11.77
N GLU A 112 -4.70 16.95 12.24
CA GLU A 112 -4.00 18.12 12.77
C GLU A 112 -3.25 17.72 14.06
N LEU A 113 -1.94 17.99 14.07
CA LEU A 113 -1.08 17.57 15.17
C LEU A 113 -1.03 18.64 16.27
N PRO A 114 -1.07 18.26 17.56
CA PRO A 114 -0.79 19.16 18.67
C PRO A 114 0.60 19.80 18.58
N GLU A 115 0.81 20.90 19.30
CA GLU A 115 2.12 21.58 19.35
C GLU A 115 3.24 20.65 19.84
N LEU A 116 2.95 19.80 20.83
CA LEU A 116 3.89 18.83 21.40
C LEU A 116 3.92 17.52 20.58
N SER A 117 4.25 17.62 19.30
CA SER A 117 4.31 16.45 18.41
C SER A 117 5.72 16.20 17.86
N GLU A 118 6.15 14.95 17.89
CA GLU A 118 7.35 14.44 17.23
C GLU A 118 6.93 13.35 16.23
N VAL A 119 6.76 13.73 14.96
CA VAL A 119 6.32 12.81 13.91
C VAL A 119 7.38 12.71 12.81
N ARG A 120 7.97 11.53 12.63
CA ARG A 120 9.10 11.31 11.70
C ARG A 120 8.77 10.23 10.67
N SER A 121 7.99 10.58 9.66
CA SER A 121 7.44 9.59 8.71
C SER A 121 8.41 8.90 7.75
N SER A 122 9.71 9.12 7.91
CA SER A 122 10.79 8.49 7.12
C SER A 122 11.52 7.38 7.88
N VAL A 123 11.26 7.19 9.18
CA VAL A 123 11.86 6.13 10.00
C VAL A 123 10.97 4.89 10.00
N GLY A 124 11.59 3.73 10.21
CA GLY A 124 10.93 2.44 10.07
C GLY A 124 9.85 2.18 11.13
N SER A 125 10.00 2.74 12.34
CA SER A 125 9.06 2.52 13.44
C SER A 125 9.11 3.62 14.52
N ALA A 126 8.04 3.75 15.32
CA ALA A 126 8.02 4.61 16.50
C ALA A 126 9.04 4.16 17.56
N SER A 127 9.39 2.86 17.64
CA SER A 127 10.46 2.38 18.54
C SER A 127 11.79 3.04 18.23
N THR A 128 12.10 3.31 16.95
CA THR A 128 13.32 4.04 16.57
C THR A 128 13.27 5.49 17.03
N ILE A 129 12.12 6.14 16.93
CA ILE A 129 11.95 7.52 17.42
C ILE A 129 12.14 7.57 18.94
N VAL A 130 11.50 6.66 19.68
CA VAL A 130 11.63 6.59 21.14
C VAL A 130 13.07 6.26 21.54
N TRP A 131 13.73 5.32 20.87
CA TRP A 131 15.13 5.01 21.11
C TRP A 131 16.04 6.23 20.94
N ASP A 132 15.93 6.94 19.81
CA ASP A 132 16.70 8.15 19.54
C ASP A 132 16.45 9.24 20.59
N MET A 133 15.19 9.44 20.97
CA MET A 133 14.83 10.39 22.02
C MET A 133 15.39 10.00 23.39
N LEU A 134 15.47 8.70 23.72
CA LEU A 134 16.10 8.23 24.97
C LEU A 134 17.61 8.44 24.96
N MET A 135 18.28 8.20 23.82
CA MET A 135 19.71 8.47 23.65
C MET A 135 20.02 9.96 23.77
N ASP A 136 19.18 10.83 23.22
CA ASP A 136 19.27 12.29 23.35
C ASP A 136 19.18 12.79 24.80
N GLU A 137 18.49 12.06 25.68
CA GLU A 137 18.41 12.34 27.12
C GLU A 137 19.52 11.62 27.93
N GLY A 138 20.36 10.80 27.28
CA GLY A 138 21.38 10.00 27.94
C GLY A 138 20.81 8.91 28.85
N TYR A 139 19.61 8.39 28.54
CA TYR A 139 18.94 7.36 29.33
C TYR A 139 19.55 5.98 29.07
N GLU A 140 19.87 5.23 30.13
CA GLU A 140 20.43 3.89 30.02
C GLU A 140 19.35 2.86 29.66
N ILE A 141 19.52 2.18 28.52
CA ILE A 141 18.58 1.15 28.06
C ILE A 141 19.02 -0.22 28.57
N ASP A 142 18.17 -0.85 29.38
CA ASP A 142 18.40 -2.22 29.85
C ASP A 142 18.11 -3.29 28.77
N MET A 143 18.49 -4.53 29.04
CA MET A 143 18.30 -5.65 28.11
C MET A 143 16.83 -5.88 27.72
N LYS A 144 15.87 -5.62 28.63
CA LYS A 144 14.45 -5.86 28.36
C LYS A 144 13.89 -4.79 27.43
N LEU A 145 14.16 -3.53 27.73
CA LEU A 145 13.77 -2.41 26.88
C LEU A 145 14.45 -2.50 25.51
N SER A 146 15.75 -2.81 25.48
CA SER A 146 16.49 -3.07 24.24
C SER A 146 15.83 -4.18 23.40
N THR A 147 15.46 -5.30 24.03
CA THR A 147 14.77 -6.40 23.34
C THR A 147 13.39 -5.99 22.84
N ALA A 148 12.63 -5.18 23.59
CA ALA A 148 11.33 -4.67 23.18
C ALA A 148 11.46 -3.78 21.94
N LEU A 149 12.31 -2.75 22.03
CA LEU A 149 12.54 -1.76 20.98
C LEU A 149 13.03 -2.41 19.68
N TYR A 150 13.97 -3.36 19.77
CA TYR A 150 14.44 -4.12 18.61
C TYR A 150 13.33 -4.96 17.98
N TYR A 151 12.45 -5.56 18.79
CA TYR A 151 11.35 -6.37 18.29
C TYR A 151 10.24 -5.52 17.66
N GLY A 152 9.99 -4.31 18.20
CA GLY A 152 9.11 -3.31 17.59
C GLY A 152 9.57 -2.94 16.18
N LEU A 153 10.83 -2.51 16.05
CA LEU A 153 11.44 -2.22 14.74
C LEU A 153 11.37 -3.42 13.79
N TYR A 154 11.66 -4.63 14.28
CA TYR A 154 11.58 -5.85 13.47
C TYR A 154 10.20 -6.10 12.88
N CYS A 155 9.14 -5.85 13.66
CA CYS A 155 7.77 -6.07 13.23
C CYS A 155 7.33 -5.06 12.16
N ASP A 156 7.63 -3.78 12.37
CA ASP A 156 7.15 -2.69 11.51
C ASP A 156 7.90 -2.55 10.20
N THR A 157 9.16 -3.01 10.16
CA THR A 157 9.98 -2.98 8.94
C THR A 157 9.94 -4.29 8.16
N ASN A 158 8.85 -5.05 8.29
CA ASN A 158 8.66 -6.32 7.61
C ASN A 158 9.89 -7.24 7.76
N LYS A 159 10.25 -7.53 9.02
CA LYS A 159 11.41 -8.37 9.37
C LYS A 159 12.74 -7.79 8.91
N PHE A 160 12.89 -6.47 8.99
CA PHE A 160 14.02 -5.67 8.52
C PHE A 160 14.19 -5.56 7.00
N SER A 161 13.28 -6.14 6.19
CA SER A 161 13.37 -6.01 4.73
C SER A 161 13.11 -4.58 4.24
N GLU A 162 12.42 -3.78 5.03
CA GLU A 162 12.05 -2.40 4.71
C GLU A 162 12.89 -1.36 5.50
N VAL A 163 13.95 -1.80 6.19
CA VAL A 163 14.91 -0.90 6.85
C VAL A 163 15.72 -0.14 5.81
N SER A 164 15.47 1.17 5.73
CA SER A 164 16.15 2.06 4.79
C SER A 164 16.79 3.26 5.47
N HIS A 165 16.21 3.76 6.57
CA HIS A 165 16.70 4.93 7.27
C HIS A 165 17.97 4.61 8.07
N PRO A 166 19.00 5.48 8.09
CA PRO A 166 20.22 5.26 8.88
C PRO A 166 19.93 5.04 10.36
N LEU A 167 19.02 5.82 10.94
CA LEU A 167 18.65 5.73 12.37
C LEU A 167 18.10 4.34 12.77
N ASP A 168 17.34 3.68 11.89
CA ASP A 168 16.86 2.32 12.12
C ASP A 168 18.04 1.33 12.20
N ARG A 169 19.08 1.54 11.38
CA ARG A 169 20.29 0.71 11.36
C ARG A 169 21.17 0.97 12.56
N ASP A 170 21.34 2.22 12.95
CA ASP A 170 22.11 2.61 14.14
C ASP A 170 21.49 1.96 15.39
N MET A 171 20.17 2.04 15.53
CA MET A 171 19.43 1.34 16.58
C MET A 171 19.65 -0.18 16.55
N MET A 172 19.57 -0.81 15.37
CA MET A 172 19.81 -2.25 15.24
C MET A 172 21.22 -2.68 15.68
N ASP A 173 22.22 -1.86 15.36
CA ASP A 173 23.63 -2.16 15.64
C ASP A 173 24.00 -1.89 17.11
N GLU A 174 23.37 -0.90 17.75
CA GLU A 174 23.66 -0.52 19.14
C GLU A 174 22.91 -1.37 20.18
N LEU A 175 21.70 -1.83 19.87
CA LEU A 175 20.87 -2.55 20.83
C LEU A 175 21.42 -3.96 21.14
N VAL A 176 21.78 -4.19 22.40
CA VAL A 176 22.11 -5.53 22.91
C VAL A 176 20.84 -6.24 23.35
N VAL A 177 20.45 -7.30 22.63
CA VAL A 177 19.14 -7.95 22.79
C VAL A 177 19.23 -9.39 23.29
N ASN A 178 18.15 -9.85 23.94
CA ASN A 178 17.94 -11.25 24.23
C ASN A 178 17.53 -12.00 22.96
N ARG A 179 18.53 -12.52 22.23
CA ARG A 179 18.33 -13.20 20.94
C ARG A 179 17.38 -14.40 21.01
N SER A 180 17.42 -15.19 22.10
CA SER A 180 16.54 -16.36 22.21
C SER A 180 15.07 -15.94 22.36
N LEU A 181 14.80 -14.86 23.08
CA LEU A 181 13.46 -14.29 23.21
C LEU A 181 12.97 -13.70 21.87
N ILE A 182 13.82 -12.96 21.14
CA ILE A 182 13.49 -12.48 19.78
C ILE A 182 13.10 -13.65 18.87
N VAL A 183 13.89 -14.72 18.86
CA VAL A 183 13.60 -15.93 18.05
C VAL A 183 12.29 -16.57 18.49
N LYS A 184 12.02 -16.66 19.79
CA LYS A 184 10.76 -17.20 20.34
C LYS A 184 9.56 -16.36 19.88
N MET A 185 9.60 -15.03 20.05
CA MET A 185 8.50 -14.14 19.66
C MET A 185 8.25 -14.18 18.16
N ARG A 186 9.31 -14.08 17.34
CA ARG A 186 9.24 -14.16 15.87
C ARG A 186 8.53 -15.42 15.37
N ASN A 187 8.74 -16.55 16.04
CA ASN A 187 8.19 -17.85 15.65
C ASN A 187 6.84 -18.18 16.30
N SER A 188 6.30 -17.27 17.14
CA SER A 188 5.07 -17.50 17.91
C SER A 188 3.91 -16.65 17.40
N ASN A 189 3.72 -16.58 16.08
CA ASN A 189 2.64 -15.78 15.47
C ASN A 189 1.26 -16.45 15.48
N MET A 190 1.19 -17.71 15.90
CA MET A 190 0.00 -18.56 15.80
C MET A 190 -0.12 -19.43 17.06
N SER A 191 -1.30 -19.47 17.66
CA SER A 191 -1.63 -20.39 18.75
C SER A 191 -1.88 -21.82 18.26
N LEU A 192 -1.90 -22.79 19.18
CA LEU A 192 -2.20 -24.18 18.82
C LEU A 192 -3.61 -24.37 18.25
N ASP A 193 -4.59 -23.59 18.71
CA ASP A 193 -5.96 -23.68 18.18
C ASP A 193 -6.07 -23.03 16.81
N GLU A 194 -5.40 -21.90 16.58
CA GLU A 194 -5.27 -21.30 15.24
C GLU A 194 -4.51 -22.21 14.29
N LEU A 195 -3.51 -22.95 14.76
CA LEU A 195 -2.81 -23.96 13.96
C LEU A 195 -3.74 -25.10 13.54
N LYS A 196 -4.61 -25.59 14.44
CA LYS A 196 -5.61 -26.60 14.09
C LYS A 196 -6.62 -26.05 13.08
N ILE A 197 -7.10 -24.82 13.27
CA ILE A 197 -8.02 -24.15 12.33
C ILE A 197 -7.35 -24.01 10.96
N THR A 198 -6.11 -23.54 10.93
CA THR A 198 -5.28 -23.41 9.72
C THR A 198 -5.11 -24.74 8.99
N GLY A 199 -4.74 -25.80 9.71
CA GLY A 199 -4.55 -27.12 9.13
C GLY A 199 -5.85 -27.70 8.52
N LYS A 200 -6.99 -27.54 9.20
CA LYS A 200 -8.30 -27.95 8.67
C LYS A 200 -8.68 -27.15 7.42
N ALA A 201 -8.52 -25.83 7.48
CA ALA A 201 -8.86 -24.92 6.38
C ALA A 201 -8.03 -25.24 5.13
N ILE A 202 -6.71 -25.39 5.29
CA ILE A 202 -5.80 -25.75 4.18
C ILE A 202 -6.17 -27.10 3.56
N LEU A 203 -6.60 -28.10 4.35
CA LEU A 203 -7.04 -29.39 3.80
C LEU A 203 -8.36 -29.29 3.01
N GLY A 204 -9.18 -28.28 3.29
CA GLY A 204 -10.45 -28.00 2.61
C GLY A 204 -10.33 -27.02 1.43
N TYR A 205 -9.12 -26.78 0.92
CA TYR A 205 -8.92 -25.84 -0.19
C TYR A 205 -9.65 -26.25 -1.47
N GLU A 206 -9.93 -25.25 -2.30
CA GLU A 206 -10.35 -25.44 -3.68
C GLU A 206 -9.42 -24.67 -4.63
N PHE A 207 -8.85 -25.40 -5.59
CA PHE A 207 -7.89 -24.85 -6.54
C PHE A 207 -8.46 -24.82 -7.97
N PHE A 208 -8.28 -23.68 -8.62
CA PHE A 208 -8.80 -23.39 -9.95
C PHE A 208 -7.62 -23.27 -10.92
N ALA A 209 -7.21 -24.41 -11.49
CA ALA A 209 -5.95 -24.55 -12.23
C ALA A 209 -5.81 -23.60 -13.44
N GLU A 210 -6.89 -23.32 -14.16
CA GLU A 210 -6.84 -22.46 -15.35
C GLU A 210 -6.51 -21.00 -15.02
N LYS A 211 -7.06 -20.50 -13.92
CA LYS A 211 -6.88 -19.11 -13.45
C LYS A 211 -5.89 -19.01 -12.28
N LYS A 212 -5.29 -20.13 -11.87
CA LYS A 212 -4.25 -20.26 -10.83
C LYS A 212 -4.60 -19.61 -9.49
N TYR A 213 -5.85 -19.69 -9.07
CA TYR A 213 -6.24 -19.19 -7.75
C TYR A 213 -6.73 -20.30 -6.84
N LEU A 214 -6.62 -20.04 -5.54
CA LEU A 214 -6.99 -20.95 -4.47
C LEU A 214 -7.96 -20.27 -3.50
N ILE A 215 -9.04 -20.95 -3.14
CA ILE A 215 -10.02 -20.50 -2.15
C ILE A 215 -9.94 -21.41 -0.92
N ILE A 216 -9.93 -20.80 0.26
CA ILE A 216 -9.90 -21.47 1.56
C ILE A 216 -11.04 -20.94 2.42
N GLU A 217 -11.92 -21.85 2.86
CA GLU A 217 -12.83 -21.57 3.96
C GLU A 217 -12.22 -22.00 5.29
N SER A 218 -12.36 -21.16 6.30
CA SER A 218 -11.89 -21.38 7.66
C SER A 218 -13.03 -21.32 8.67
N GLU A 219 -12.84 -21.99 9.80
CA GLU A 219 -13.62 -21.72 11.01
C GLU A 219 -13.35 -20.28 11.49
N PRO A 220 -14.29 -19.61 12.19
CA PRO A 220 -14.07 -18.27 12.71
C PRO A 220 -12.78 -18.15 13.53
N CYS A 221 -11.90 -17.24 13.11
CA CYS A 221 -10.58 -17.04 13.69
C CYS A 221 -10.19 -15.55 13.72
N ASP A 222 -9.04 -15.23 14.30
CA ASP A 222 -8.48 -13.88 14.17
C ASP A 222 -8.22 -13.56 12.69
N PRO A 223 -8.58 -12.38 12.17
CA PRO A 223 -8.40 -12.04 10.75
C PRO A 223 -6.95 -12.18 10.25
N ASN A 224 -5.96 -12.04 11.14
CA ASN A 224 -4.56 -12.23 10.79
C ASN A 224 -4.26 -13.67 10.36
N ILE A 225 -4.99 -14.65 10.89
CA ILE A 225 -4.83 -16.07 10.56
C ILE A 225 -5.28 -16.36 9.13
N LEU A 226 -6.32 -15.68 8.62
CA LEU A 226 -6.66 -15.73 7.20
C LEU A 226 -5.46 -15.27 6.35
N GLY A 227 -4.77 -14.22 6.80
CA GLY A 227 -3.55 -13.74 6.16
C GLY A 227 -2.42 -14.76 6.17
N VAL A 228 -2.23 -15.47 7.28
CA VAL A 228 -1.23 -16.56 7.40
C VAL A 228 -1.56 -17.73 6.47
N MET A 229 -2.83 -18.15 6.42
CA MET A 229 -3.29 -19.18 5.48
C MET A 229 -2.99 -18.76 4.04
N SER A 230 -3.37 -17.53 3.67
CA SER A 230 -3.15 -17.04 2.30
C SER A 230 -1.67 -16.90 1.95
N ASP A 231 -0.83 -16.38 2.86
CA ASP A 231 0.62 -16.26 2.64
C ASP A 231 1.25 -17.64 2.45
N PHE A 232 0.92 -18.61 3.30
CA PHE A 232 1.42 -20.00 3.18
C PHE A 232 0.95 -20.66 1.88
N SER A 233 -0.33 -20.50 1.52
CA SER A 233 -0.88 -21.10 0.31
C SER A 233 -0.30 -20.50 -0.98
N LEU A 234 0.08 -19.23 -0.98
CA LEU A 234 0.75 -18.58 -2.11
C LEU A 234 2.17 -19.12 -2.37
N GLU A 235 2.79 -19.81 -1.40
CA GLU A 235 4.06 -20.51 -1.61
C GLU A 235 3.90 -21.82 -2.41
N THR A 236 2.66 -22.22 -2.74
CA THR A 236 2.36 -23.42 -3.52
C THR A 236 2.61 -23.18 -5.00
N GLU A 237 3.34 -24.07 -5.66
CA GLU A 237 3.58 -24.00 -7.11
C GLU A 237 2.26 -23.91 -7.89
N GLY A 238 2.15 -22.89 -8.76
CA GLY A 238 0.97 -22.68 -9.60
C GLY A 238 -0.20 -21.96 -8.93
N VAL A 239 -0.04 -21.50 -7.68
CA VAL A 239 -1.01 -20.63 -7.00
C VAL A 239 -0.52 -19.18 -7.07
N ASP A 240 -1.15 -18.37 -7.93
CA ASP A 240 -0.77 -16.98 -8.13
C ASP A 240 -1.66 -16.01 -7.30
N VAL A 241 -2.85 -16.47 -6.88
CA VAL A 241 -3.81 -15.72 -6.06
C VAL A 241 -4.43 -16.64 -5.01
N CYS A 242 -4.58 -16.16 -3.77
CA CYS A 242 -5.27 -16.90 -2.71
C CYS A 242 -6.31 -16.02 -2.00
N ILE A 243 -7.51 -16.56 -1.80
CA ILE A 243 -8.53 -16.03 -0.89
C ILE A 243 -8.73 -16.98 0.26
N ALA A 244 -8.58 -16.49 1.48
CA ALA A 244 -9.01 -17.19 2.69
C ALA A 244 -10.14 -16.41 3.35
N TYR A 245 -11.22 -17.06 3.75
CA TYR A 245 -12.35 -16.41 4.42
C TYR A 245 -12.93 -17.27 5.55
N TYR A 246 -13.70 -16.64 6.43
CA TYR A 246 -14.60 -17.33 7.35
C TYR A 246 -15.96 -16.63 7.39
N VAL A 247 -17.00 -17.39 7.71
CA VAL A 247 -18.35 -16.86 7.92
C VAL A 247 -18.61 -16.70 9.42
N GLY A 248 -18.69 -15.46 9.88
CA GLY A 248 -19.11 -15.11 11.24
C GLY A 248 -20.61 -14.85 11.32
N LYS A 249 -21.10 -14.56 12.53
CA LYS A 249 -22.51 -14.24 12.77
C LYS A 249 -22.93 -12.93 12.11
N ASP A 250 -22.11 -11.90 12.25
CA ASP A 250 -22.43 -10.53 11.83
C ASP A 250 -21.62 -10.08 10.60
N GLU A 251 -20.54 -10.80 10.26
CA GLU A 251 -19.63 -10.46 9.18
C GLU A 251 -18.98 -11.71 8.58
N ILE A 252 -18.75 -11.70 7.27
CA ILE A 252 -17.82 -12.57 6.57
C ILE A 252 -16.51 -11.79 6.46
N LYS A 253 -15.40 -12.37 6.93
CA LYS A 253 -14.08 -11.76 6.74
C LYS A 253 -13.30 -12.54 5.72
N PHE A 254 -12.52 -11.83 4.92
CA PHE A 254 -11.67 -12.44 3.92
C PHE A 254 -10.32 -11.73 3.82
N SER A 255 -9.31 -12.50 3.41
CA SER A 255 -7.96 -12.08 3.08
C SER A 255 -7.71 -12.42 1.62
N VAL A 256 -7.04 -11.51 0.90
CA VAL A 256 -6.59 -11.70 -0.47
C VAL A 256 -5.07 -11.57 -0.51
N ARG A 257 -4.41 -12.53 -1.16
CA ARG A 257 -2.99 -12.46 -1.51
C ARG A 257 -2.83 -12.69 -3.01
N SER A 258 -1.94 -11.93 -3.62
CA SER A 258 -1.61 -12.08 -5.03
C SER A 258 -0.12 -11.87 -5.26
N CYS A 259 0.47 -12.73 -6.08
CA CYS A 259 1.77 -12.51 -6.72
C CYS A 259 1.65 -12.37 -8.25
N ALA A 260 0.44 -12.45 -8.81
CA ALA A 260 0.17 -12.17 -10.22
C ALA A 260 0.24 -10.66 -10.51
N LYS A 261 0.96 -10.28 -11.56
CA LYS A 261 1.12 -8.87 -11.97
C LYS A 261 -0.20 -8.26 -12.41
N GLU A 262 -1.05 -9.07 -13.04
CA GLU A 262 -2.35 -8.68 -13.57
C GLU A 262 -3.47 -8.69 -12.52
N VAL A 263 -3.22 -9.20 -11.31
CA VAL A 263 -4.20 -9.24 -10.22
C VAL A 263 -3.68 -8.47 -9.01
N HIS A 264 -4.10 -7.22 -8.87
CA HIS A 264 -3.86 -6.48 -7.64
C HIS A 264 -4.85 -6.90 -6.54
N ALA A 265 -4.32 -7.29 -5.37
CA ALA A 265 -5.10 -7.81 -4.25
C ALA A 265 -6.12 -6.79 -3.72
N ASN A 266 -5.77 -5.50 -3.67
CA ASN A 266 -6.67 -4.42 -3.25
C ASN A 266 -7.86 -4.25 -4.21
N GLU A 267 -7.63 -4.33 -5.52
CA GLU A 267 -8.70 -4.26 -6.53
C GLU A 267 -9.63 -5.47 -6.44
N LEU A 268 -9.05 -6.67 -6.29
CA LEU A 268 -9.84 -7.89 -6.11
C LEU A 268 -10.66 -7.85 -4.81
N ALA A 269 -10.07 -7.38 -3.71
CA ALA A 269 -10.78 -7.22 -2.45
C ALA A 269 -11.95 -6.24 -2.55
N PHE A 270 -11.75 -5.12 -3.27
CA PHE A 270 -12.82 -4.17 -3.57
C PHE A 270 -13.94 -4.83 -4.40
N PHE A 271 -13.57 -5.56 -5.46
CA PHE A 271 -14.51 -6.26 -6.33
C PHE A 271 -15.34 -7.32 -5.59
N LEU A 272 -14.69 -8.11 -4.71
CA LEU A 272 -15.36 -9.13 -3.90
C LEU A 272 -16.42 -8.52 -2.96
N ALA A 273 -16.14 -7.36 -2.37
CA ALA A 273 -17.03 -6.74 -1.38
C ALA A 273 -18.07 -5.79 -1.98
N GLU A 274 -18.07 -5.59 -3.30
CA GLU A 274 -18.90 -4.59 -3.97
C GLU A 274 -20.40 -4.80 -3.70
N GLY A 275 -21.03 -3.78 -3.10
CA GLY A 275 -22.46 -3.78 -2.78
C GLY A 275 -22.88 -4.66 -1.59
N VAL A 276 -21.93 -5.34 -0.93
CA VAL A 276 -22.20 -6.22 0.23
C VAL A 276 -21.28 -5.96 1.43
N GLY A 277 -20.27 -5.10 1.29
CA GLY A 277 -19.25 -4.88 2.30
C GLY A 277 -18.24 -3.81 1.95
N GLY A 278 -17.02 -3.92 2.51
CA GLY A 278 -15.87 -3.10 2.17
C GLY A 278 -14.59 -3.93 2.10
N GLY A 279 -13.82 -3.73 1.03
CA GLY A 279 -12.52 -4.37 0.82
C GLY A 279 -11.47 -3.36 0.37
N GLY A 280 -10.21 -3.63 0.72
CA GLY A 280 -9.08 -2.76 0.40
C GLY A 280 -7.76 -3.31 0.93
N GLY A 281 -6.68 -2.56 0.71
CA GLY A 281 -5.33 -2.94 1.13
C GLY A 281 -4.27 -2.50 0.13
N HIS A 282 -3.21 -3.28 0.02
CA HIS A 282 -2.09 -3.07 -0.89
C HIS A 282 -2.16 -3.99 -2.11
N ILE A 283 -1.30 -3.73 -3.09
CA ILE A 283 -1.26 -4.46 -4.38
C ILE A 283 -1.05 -5.98 -4.22
N TYR A 284 -0.33 -6.43 -3.19
CA TYR A 284 -0.05 -7.85 -2.94
C TYR A 284 -0.85 -8.44 -1.79
N LYS A 285 -1.32 -7.61 -0.86
CA LYS A 285 -1.99 -8.04 0.38
C LYS A 285 -3.16 -7.14 0.69
N ALA A 286 -4.35 -7.72 0.70
CA ALA A 286 -5.59 -7.01 0.97
C ALA A 286 -6.54 -7.89 1.78
N GLY A 287 -7.67 -7.32 2.16
CA GLY A 287 -8.73 -8.03 2.84
C GLY A 287 -9.98 -7.16 2.94
N GLY A 288 -11.00 -7.70 3.60
CA GLY A 288 -12.23 -6.97 3.77
C GLY A 288 -13.25 -7.71 4.61
N THR A 289 -14.40 -7.06 4.74
CA THR A 289 -15.57 -7.61 5.41
C THR A 289 -16.80 -7.49 4.51
N MET A 290 -17.66 -8.50 4.53
CA MET A 290 -18.97 -8.52 3.87
C MET A 290 -20.06 -8.83 4.89
N ARG A 291 -21.28 -8.39 4.61
CA ARG A 291 -22.46 -8.67 5.43
C ARG A 291 -23.11 -9.99 5.01
N PRO A 292 -23.20 -11.01 5.90
CA PRO A 292 -23.78 -12.31 5.56
C PRO A 292 -25.19 -12.19 4.95
N GLU A 293 -26.02 -11.28 5.47
CA GLU A 293 -27.38 -11.07 5.00
C GLU A 293 -27.47 -10.52 3.57
N LEU A 294 -26.49 -9.73 3.14
CA LEU A 294 -26.44 -9.18 1.78
C LEU A 294 -25.88 -10.20 0.79
N VAL A 295 -24.93 -11.04 1.22
CA VAL A 295 -24.38 -12.13 0.43
C VAL A 295 -25.44 -13.21 0.19
N ALA A 296 -26.17 -13.60 1.24
CA ALA A 296 -27.27 -14.57 1.15
C ALA A 296 -28.42 -14.11 0.24
N GLY A 297 -28.60 -12.80 0.03
CA GLY A 297 -29.64 -12.24 -0.84
C GLY A 297 -29.33 -12.24 -2.34
N LYS A 298 -28.12 -12.63 -2.77
CA LYS A 298 -27.64 -12.58 -4.18
C LYS A 298 -27.89 -13.87 -4.98
N GLN A 299 -28.85 -14.69 -4.53
CA GLN A 299 -29.16 -16.00 -5.09
C GLN A 299 -29.54 -15.98 -6.58
N THR A 300 -29.04 -16.96 -7.33
CA THR A 300 -29.54 -17.31 -8.68
C THR A 300 -29.84 -18.81 -8.75
N GLN A 301 -30.99 -19.19 -9.33
CA GLN A 301 -31.28 -20.59 -9.66
C GLN A 301 -30.35 -21.05 -10.79
N VAL A 302 -29.33 -21.83 -10.46
CA VAL A 302 -28.52 -22.54 -11.46
C VAL A 302 -28.85 -24.03 -11.38
N GLN A 303 -29.44 -24.57 -12.45
CA GLN A 303 -29.61 -26.02 -12.70
C GLN A 303 -30.16 -26.89 -11.54
N GLY A 304 -31.16 -26.39 -10.81
CA GLY A 304 -31.96 -27.24 -9.91
C GLY A 304 -31.28 -27.66 -8.60
N SER A 305 -30.07 -27.19 -8.31
CA SER A 305 -29.44 -27.26 -6.99
C SER A 305 -29.29 -25.84 -6.42
N PHE A 306 -29.75 -25.63 -5.20
CA PHE A 306 -29.46 -24.40 -4.46
C PHE A 306 -28.01 -24.51 -3.97
N GLN A 307 -27.08 -23.79 -4.60
CA GLN A 307 -25.77 -23.51 -4.00
C GLN A 307 -25.93 -22.21 -3.20
N ASP A 308 -25.87 -22.34 -1.87
CA ASP A 308 -26.13 -21.25 -0.92
C ASP A 308 -24.83 -20.87 -0.19
N GLY A 309 -24.71 -19.62 0.24
CA GLY A 309 -23.67 -19.16 1.15
C GLY A 309 -22.50 -18.38 0.55
N ALA A 310 -21.56 -18.02 1.42
CA ALA A 310 -20.38 -17.22 1.11
C ALA A 310 -19.45 -17.90 0.10
N GLU A 311 -19.35 -19.23 0.16
CA GLU A 311 -18.54 -20.04 -0.74
C GLU A 311 -18.95 -19.83 -2.20
N TRP A 312 -20.24 -20.01 -2.51
CA TRP A 312 -20.78 -19.80 -3.85
C TRP A 312 -20.56 -18.37 -4.33
N TYR A 313 -20.85 -17.39 -3.48
CA TYR A 313 -20.70 -15.97 -3.83
C TYR A 313 -19.25 -15.63 -4.17
N ILE A 314 -18.29 -16.06 -3.35
CA ILE A 314 -16.85 -15.82 -3.59
C ILE A 314 -16.42 -16.51 -4.88
N LYS A 315 -16.81 -17.77 -5.11
CA LYS A 315 -16.50 -18.48 -6.37
C LYS A 315 -17.03 -17.74 -7.58
N HIS A 316 -18.29 -17.34 -7.55
CA HIS A 316 -18.92 -16.63 -8.66
C HIS A 316 -18.25 -15.26 -8.91
N LYS A 317 -17.95 -14.51 -7.84
CA LYS A 317 -17.21 -13.25 -7.96
C LYS A 317 -15.79 -13.43 -8.49
N MET A 318 -15.12 -14.53 -8.14
CA MET A 318 -13.82 -14.86 -8.69
C MET A 318 -13.90 -15.15 -10.19
N GLU A 319 -14.90 -15.93 -10.61
CA GLU A 319 -15.15 -16.17 -12.04
C GLU A 319 -15.41 -14.86 -12.78
N GLU A 320 -16.35 -14.04 -12.29
CA GLU A 320 -16.67 -12.72 -12.85
C GLU A 320 -15.43 -11.82 -12.92
N TYR A 321 -14.60 -11.76 -11.87
CA TYR A 321 -13.42 -10.92 -11.84
C TYR A 321 -12.44 -11.29 -12.95
N PHE A 322 -12.06 -12.56 -13.04
CA PHE A 322 -11.12 -13.03 -14.06
C PHE A 322 -11.71 -12.97 -15.47
N ASP A 323 -13.04 -13.07 -15.61
CA ASP A 323 -13.72 -12.93 -16.91
C ASP A 323 -14.00 -11.47 -17.27
N SER A 324 -13.78 -10.52 -16.35
CA SER A 324 -14.09 -9.10 -16.58
C SER A 324 -13.06 -8.36 -17.44
N TYR A 325 -11.84 -8.89 -17.55
CA TYR A 325 -10.75 -8.25 -18.28
C TYR A 325 -10.00 -9.20 -19.23
N ASP A 326 -9.31 -8.62 -20.21
CA ASP A 326 -8.29 -9.28 -21.01
C ASP A 326 -6.91 -8.70 -20.66
N VAL A 327 -5.86 -9.53 -20.73
CA VAL A 327 -4.48 -9.11 -20.47
C VAL A 327 -3.71 -9.03 -21.79
N ILE A 328 -3.05 -7.90 -22.05
CA ILE A 328 -2.19 -7.71 -23.21
C ILE A 328 -0.78 -7.41 -22.75
N ILE A 329 0.17 -8.24 -23.18
CA ILE A 329 1.60 -8.01 -22.97
C ILE A 329 2.16 -7.49 -24.28
N ALA A 330 2.40 -6.19 -24.36
CA ALA A 330 2.72 -5.51 -25.61
C ALA A 330 3.95 -6.09 -26.31
N ARG A 331 4.96 -6.57 -25.57
CA ARG A 331 6.16 -7.22 -26.13
C ARG A 331 5.87 -8.50 -26.91
N ASN A 332 4.80 -9.22 -26.55
CA ASN A 332 4.50 -10.55 -27.09
C ASN A 332 3.22 -10.56 -27.94
N THR A 333 2.58 -9.40 -28.14
CA THR A 333 1.27 -9.30 -28.79
C THR A 333 1.33 -8.31 -29.95
N LEU A 334 0.79 -8.73 -31.09
CA LEU A 334 0.45 -7.85 -32.20
C LEU A 334 -1.06 -7.75 -32.30
N LEU A 335 -1.60 -6.54 -32.28
CA LEU A 335 -3.03 -6.33 -32.46
C LEU A 335 -3.43 -6.65 -33.91
N ASP A 336 -4.62 -7.23 -34.08
CA ASP A 336 -5.21 -7.40 -35.41
C ASP A 336 -5.66 -6.03 -35.95
N THR A 337 -4.78 -5.39 -36.70
CA THR A 337 -5.04 -4.07 -37.28
C THR A 337 -6.00 -4.11 -38.47
N SER A 338 -6.37 -5.29 -38.99
CA SER A 338 -7.27 -5.40 -40.15
C SER A 338 -8.71 -4.96 -39.83
N SER A 339 -9.09 -5.08 -38.56
CA SER A 339 -10.38 -4.64 -38.02
C SER A 339 -10.34 -3.23 -37.39
N MET A 340 -9.18 -2.58 -37.41
CA MET A 340 -8.95 -1.26 -36.82
C MET A 340 -9.00 -0.14 -37.87
N ASP A 341 -9.47 1.02 -37.44
CA ASP A 341 -9.45 2.21 -38.26
C ASP A 341 -8.10 2.94 -38.13
N ARG A 342 -7.68 3.62 -39.20
CA ARG A 342 -6.47 4.45 -39.20
C ARG A 342 -6.80 5.87 -38.77
N TYR A 343 -5.97 6.41 -37.88
CA TYR A 343 -6.09 7.78 -37.40
C TYR A 343 -4.75 8.50 -37.47
N VAL A 344 -4.78 9.82 -37.63
CA VAL A 344 -3.61 10.70 -37.54
C VAL A 344 -3.76 11.58 -36.31
N LYS A 345 -2.67 11.79 -35.57
CA LYS A 345 -2.67 12.77 -34.48
C LYS A 345 -3.08 14.15 -34.99
N ILE A 346 -4.01 14.79 -34.28
CA ILE A 346 -4.29 16.20 -34.44
C ILE A 346 -3.07 16.97 -33.90
N PRO A 347 -2.55 17.98 -34.63
CA PRO A 347 -1.47 18.83 -34.13
C PRO A 347 -1.89 19.53 -32.84
N CYS A 348 -1.46 18.98 -31.72
CA CYS A 348 -1.72 19.47 -30.37
C CYS A 348 -0.37 19.73 -29.68
N LYS A 349 -0.27 20.87 -28.98
CA LYS A 349 0.91 21.19 -28.17
C LYS A 349 0.98 20.21 -27.01
N ARG A 350 2.16 19.63 -26.77
CA ARG A 350 2.45 18.76 -25.62
C ARG A 350 3.71 19.23 -24.92
N GLY A 351 3.94 18.75 -23.70
CA GLY A 351 5.15 19.04 -22.95
C GLY A 351 6.14 17.89 -23.07
N CYS A 352 7.42 18.19 -23.02
CA CYS A 352 8.44 17.20 -22.69
C CYS A 352 9.54 17.79 -21.82
N ALA A 353 10.07 17.02 -20.88
CA ALA A 353 11.23 17.37 -20.08
C ALA A 353 12.28 16.25 -20.20
N LYS A 354 13.55 16.62 -20.38
CA LYS A 354 14.64 15.64 -20.37
C LYS A 354 14.94 15.25 -18.93
N LEU A 355 15.01 13.95 -18.62
CA LEU A 355 15.21 13.53 -17.23
C LEU A 355 16.54 14.02 -16.64
N THR A 356 17.59 14.04 -17.45
CA THR A 356 18.93 14.53 -17.05
C THR A 356 18.99 16.04 -16.80
N ASP A 357 17.98 16.80 -17.22
CA ASP A 357 17.88 18.23 -16.87
C ASP A 357 17.25 18.41 -15.47
N ILE A 358 16.57 17.39 -14.93
CA ILE A 358 15.88 17.44 -13.63
C ILE A 358 16.71 16.80 -12.51
N PHE A 359 17.24 15.60 -12.76
CA PHE A 359 18.08 14.85 -11.84
C PHE A 359 19.32 14.28 -12.56
N PRO A 360 20.42 13.99 -11.85
CA PRO A 360 21.61 13.37 -12.43
C PRO A 360 21.35 12.00 -13.06
N GLU A 361 22.25 11.58 -13.95
CA GLU A 361 22.22 10.24 -14.51
C GLU A 361 22.35 9.16 -13.42
N ASN A 362 21.67 8.02 -13.62
CA ASN A 362 21.58 6.90 -12.68
C ASN A 362 20.81 7.17 -11.38
N THR A 363 20.18 8.34 -11.20
CA THR A 363 19.25 8.56 -10.09
C THR A 363 17.97 7.73 -10.30
N ARG A 364 17.56 6.97 -9.28
CA ARG A 364 16.26 6.30 -9.27
C ARG A 364 15.21 7.31 -8.81
N VAL A 365 14.23 7.57 -9.68
CA VAL A 365 13.21 8.58 -9.45
C VAL A 365 11.81 7.96 -9.54
N SER A 366 10.87 8.52 -8.78
CA SER A 366 9.45 8.20 -8.84
C SER A 366 8.69 9.44 -9.30
N ILE A 367 8.00 9.33 -10.42
CA ILE A 367 7.18 10.39 -11.01
C ILE A 367 5.75 10.18 -10.58
N ARG A 368 5.19 11.11 -9.81
CA ARG A 368 3.80 11.08 -9.38
C ARG A 368 2.89 11.68 -10.44
N THR A 369 1.86 10.93 -10.80
CA THR A 369 0.85 11.27 -11.81
C THR A 369 -0.56 10.94 -11.29
N LEU A 370 -1.60 11.29 -12.05
CA LEU A 370 -2.98 10.90 -11.72
C LEU A 370 -3.23 9.41 -11.97
N GLU A 371 -2.47 8.80 -12.86
CA GLU A 371 -2.58 7.39 -13.27
C GLU A 371 -1.76 6.44 -12.40
N GLY A 372 -0.89 6.97 -11.53
CA GLY A 372 -0.03 6.22 -10.62
C GLY A 372 1.41 6.70 -10.62
N ASP A 373 2.19 6.22 -9.66
CA ASP A 373 3.62 6.55 -9.60
C ASP A 373 4.40 5.74 -10.65
N ILE A 374 5.23 6.42 -11.46
CA ILE A 374 6.11 5.82 -12.48
C ILE A 374 7.53 5.83 -11.95
N ASP A 375 8.13 4.64 -11.77
CA ASP A 375 9.49 4.51 -11.25
C ASP A 375 10.46 4.27 -12.40
N ILE A 376 11.48 5.12 -12.52
CA ILE A 376 12.45 5.06 -13.62
C ILE A 376 13.85 5.42 -13.16
N THR A 377 14.87 4.89 -13.84
CA THR A 377 16.25 5.32 -13.65
C THR A 377 16.60 6.36 -14.69
N VAL A 378 17.06 7.52 -14.24
CA VAL A 378 17.42 8.63 -15.12
C VAL A 378 18.59 8.24 -16.02
N ASN A 379 18.43 8.44 -17.34
CA ASN A 379 19.52 8.35 -18.31
C ASN A 379 19.41 9.45 -19.38
N ASP A 380 20.45 9.64 -20.18
CA ASP A 380 20.54 10.71 -21.19
C ASP A 380 19.58 10.54 -22.38
N GLN A 381 19.07 9.33 -22.61
CA GLN A 381 18.15 8.98 -23.69
C GLN A 381 16.69 9.13 -23.29
N LEU A 382 16.38 9.35 -22.02
CA LEU A 382 15.01 9.38 -21.53
C LEU A 382 14.47 10.80 -21.34
N TYR A 383 13.25 10.98 -21.82
CA TYR A 383 12.43 12.15 -21.61
C TYR A 383 11.13 11.72 -20.95
N VAL A 384 10.49 12.66 -20.27
CA VAL A 384 9.13 12.54 -19.77
C VAL A 384 8.25 13.41 -20.63
N MET A 385 7.23 12.80 -21.24
CA MET A 385 6.20 13.51 -21.99
C MET A 385 5.06 13.88 -21.05
N ILE A 386 4.50 15.07 -21.28
CA ILE A 386 3.28 15.56 -20.64
C ILE A 386 2.24 15.67 -21.75
N GLY A 387 1.17 14.90 -21.63
CA GLY A 387 0.08 14.91 -22.59
C GLY A 387 -0.89 16.08 -22.38
N ILE A 388 -2.08 15.98 -22.97
CA ILE A 388 -3.02 17.13 -22.99
C ILE A 388 -3.73 17.30 -21.64
N GLU A 389 -4.04 16.21 -20.96
CA GLU A 389 -4.69 16.23 -19.65
C GLU A 389 -3.69 16.18 -18.49
N GLY A 390 -2.39 16.23 -18.81
CA GLY A 390 -1.32 16.11 -17.83
C GLY A 390 -0.86 14.68 -17.60
N GLU A 391 -1.33 13.73 -18.42
CA GLU A 391 -0.89 12.34 -18.37
C GLU A 391 0.61 12.25 -18.68
N ILE A 392 1.32 11.41 -17.93
CA ILE A 392 2.78 11.32 -17.99
C ILE A 392 3.22 9.98 -18.53
N TYR A 393 4.16 10.01 -19.49
CA TYR A 393 4.74 8.79 -20.05
C TYR A 393 6.22 8.99 -20.42
N PRO A 394 7.10 8.04 -20.10
CA PRO A 394 8.48 8.06 -20.58
C PRO A 394 8.57 7.93 -22.10
N ILE A 395 9.59 8.53 -22.71
CA ILE A 395 9.88 8.38 -24.14
C ILE A 395 11.40 8.41 -24.41
N ASP A 396 11.86 7.53 -25.30
CA ASP A 396 13.24 7.55 -25.82
C ASP A 396 13.47 8.76 -26.73
N ALA A 397 14.66 9.38 -26.60
CA ALA A 397 15.08 10.58 -27.32
C ALA A 397 14.98 10.44 -28.85
N ARG A 398 15.28 9.26 -29.40
CA ARG A 398 15.18 8.98 -30.84
C ARG A 398 13.72 8.94 -31.27
N LYS A 399 12.85 8.31 -30.47
CA LYS A 399 11.40 8.25 -30.72
C LYS A 399 10.77 9.64 -30.64
N LEU A 400 11.16 10.43 -29.65
CA LEU A 400 10.75 11.83 -29.49
C LEU A 400 11.11 12.65 -30.73
N LYS A 401 12.40 12.64 -31.13
CA LYS A 401 12.89 13.39 -32.30
C LYS A 401 12.23 12.97 -33.62
N ARG A 402 11.90 11.68 -33.76
CA ARG A 402 11.21 11.14 -34.94
C ARG A 402 9.76 11.61 -35.04
N SER A 403 9.06 11.67 -33.91
CA SER A 403 7.61 11.90 -33.88
C SER A 403 7.22 13.37 -33.63
N TYR A 404 8.13 14.18 -33.09
CA TYR A 404 7.84 15.54 -32.64
C TYR A 404 8.91 16.55 -33.08
N SER A 405 8.50 17.82 -33.16
CA SER A 405 9.39 18.98 -33.28
C SER A 405 9.29 19.83 -32.02
N LEU A 406 10.43 20.40 -31.59
CA LEU A 406 10.48 21.37 -30.49
C LEU A 406 9.93 22.71 -30.98
N ALA A 407 8.99 23.28 -30.22
CA ALA A 407 8.56 24.66 -30.41
C ALA A 407 9.47 25.62 -29.61
N ASN A 408 9.60 26.86 -30.08
CA ASN A 408 10.46 27.88 -29.46
C ASN A 408 9.83 28.56 -28.22
N GLU A 409 8.80 27.96 -27.62
CA GLU A 409 8.04 28.51 -26.50
C GLU A 409 8.13 27.61 -25.27
N GLY A 410 8.06 28.20 -24.08
CA GLY A 410 7.92 27.45 -22.83
C GLY A 410 6.62 26.66 -22.82
N TYR A 411 6.58 25.57 -22.05
CA TYR A 411 5.35 24.79 -21.88
C TYR A 411 4.57 25.31 -20.67
N ASP A 412 3.49 26.03 -20.92
CA ASP A 412 2.59 26.57 -19.89
C ASP A 412 1.17 26.04 -20.12
N VAL A 413 0.70 25.20 -19.20
CA VAL A 413 -0.60 24.53 -19.25
C VAL A 413 -1.20 24.48 -17.87
N ASN A 414 -2.52 24.61 -17.77
CA ASN A 414 -3.24 24.41 -16.52
C ASN A 414 -3.69 22.95 -16.44
N LEU A 415 -3.02 22.16 -15.61
CA LEU A 415 -3.33 20.74 -15.39
C LEU A 415 -4.20 20.57 -14.14
N GLU A 416 -5.02 19.52 -14.11
CA GLU A 416 -5.74 19.11 -12.90
C GLU A 416 -4.76 18.75 -11.76
N TYR A 417 -3.64 18.14 -12.13
CA TYR A 417 -2.53 17.86 -11.23
C TYR A 417 -1.21 18.19 -11.91
N ASN A 418 -0.36 18.96 -11.23
CA ASN A 418 0.99 19.24 -11.70
C ASN A 418 1.91 18.08 -11.33
N PRO A 419 2.40 17.30 -12.32
CA PRO A 419 3.17 16.10 -12.08
C PRO A 419 4.52 16.44 -11.44
N THR A 420 4.93 15.59 -10.51
CA THR A 420 6.14 15.81 -9.70
C THR A 420 7.06 14.62 -9.79
N ILE A 421 8.35 14.87 -9.71
CA ILE A 421 9.38 13.83 -9.76
C ILE A 421 10.20 13.89 -8.47
N LYS A 422 10.33 12.74 -7.82
CA LYS A 422 10.98 12.57 -6.52
C LYS A 422 12.19 11.66 -6.68
N ASP A 423 13.34 12.05 -6.16
CA ASP A 423 14.46 11.14 -5.95
C ASP A 423 14.10 10.14 -4.83
N CYS A 424 14.14 8.84 -5.14
CA CYS A 424 13.74 7.80 -4.20
C CYS A 424 14.70 7.69 -3.00
N ALA A 425 15.96 8.10 -3.14
CA ALA A 425 16.96 8.01 -2.08
C ALA A 425 16.96 9.25 -1.17
N SER A 426 17.04 10.45 -1.75
CA SER A 426 17.10 11.69 -0.97
C SER A 426 15.74 12.24 -0.56
N GLY A 427 14.68 11.82 -1.27
CA GLY A 427 13.34 12.39 -1.11
C GLY A 427 13.15 13.77 -1.74
N GLU A 428 14.20 14.33 -2.38
CA GLU A 428 14.11 15.62 -3.07
C GLU A 428 13.03 15.57 -4.14
N LYS A 429 12.14 16.58 -4.14
CA LYS A 429 10.98 16.65 -5.03
C LYS A 429 11.07 17.87 -5.92
N LYS A 430 10.93 17.67 -7.23
CA LYS A 430 10.94 18.72 -8.26
C LYS A 430 9.65 18.71 -9.07
N GLN A 431 9.27 19.89 -9.57
CA GLN A 431 8.11 20.07 -10.45
C GLN A 431 8.54 19.83 -11.91
N ILE A 432 7.90 18.90 -12.61
CA ILE A 432 8.32 18.54 -13.98
C ILE A 432 8.09 19.72 -14.95
N LEU A 433 7.01 20.47 -14.76
CA LEU A 433 6.65 21.61 -15.60
C LEU A 433 7.74 22.69 -15.65
N ALA A 434 8.55 22.85 -14.60
CA ALA A 434 9.65 23.81 -14.58
C ALA A 434 10.76 23.50 -15.60
N TYR A 435 10.81 22.26 -16.09
CA TYR A 435 11.81 21.77 -17.06
C TYR A 435 11.17 21.43 -18.42
N ALA A 436 9.85 21.61 -18.54
CA ALA A 436 9.10 21.20 -19.72
C ALA A 436 9.25 22.20 -20.87
N ARG A 437 9.38 21.66 -22.08
CA ARG A 437 9.38 22.41 -23.34
C ARG A 437 8.22 21.97 -24.21
N THR A 438 7.70 22.90 -25.01
CA THR A 438 6.59 22.61 -25.91
C THR A 438 7.09 21.82 -27.11
N ILE A 439 6.35 20.77 -27.46
CA ILE A 439 6.56 19.94 -28.64
C ILE A 439 5.27 19.78 -29.44
N ILE A 440 5.41 19.60 -30.75
CA ILE A 440 4.28 19.44 -31.68
C ILE A 440 4.51 18.16 -32.50
N PRO A 441 3.47 17.32 -32.71
CA PRO A 441 3.57 16.15 -33.59
C PRO A 441 4.03 16.53 -35.01
N ARG A 442 4.87 15.71 -35.64
CA ARG A 442 5.23 15.86 -37.06
C ARG A 442 4.14 15.25 -37.95
N ASP A 443 3.82 15.93 -39.06
CA ASP A 443 2.70 15.59 -39.95
C ASP A 443 2.78 14.21 -40.62
N ASP A 444 3.97 13.62 -40.71
CA ASP A 444 4.27 12.41 -41.50
C ASP A 444 4.42 11.11 -40.68
N HIS A 445 4.47 11.18 -39.34
CA HIS A 445 4.93 10.07 -38.49
C HIS A 445 4.01 9.73 -37.30
N SER A 446 2.73 10.06 -37.37
CA SER A 446 1.78 9.88 -36.26
C SER A 446 0.50 9.17 -36.66
N VAL A 447 0.61 8.15 -37.51
CA VAL A 447 -0.51 7.29 -37.89
C VAL A 447 -0.61 6.14 -36.89
N ILE A 448 -1.82 5.88 -36.41
CA ILE A 448 -2.13 4.78 -35.51
C ILE A 448 -3.27 3.95 -36.08
N PHE A 449 -3.27 2.66 -35.72
CA PHE A 449 -4.46 1.83 -35.78
C PHE A 449 -5.15 1.91 -34.42
N ALA A 450 -6.46 2.16 -34.41
CA ALA A 450 -7.22 2.19 -33.17
C ALA A 450 -8.59 1.52 -33.32
N SER A 451 -9.04 0.89 -32.24
CA SER A 451 -10.41 0.41 -32.10
C SER A 451 -10.93 0.64 -30.68
N ARG A 452 -12.25 0.67 -30.57
CA ARG A 452 -12.93 0.90 -29.29
C ARG A 452 -12.95 -0.38 -28.47
N ILE A 453 -12.59 -0.25 -27.20
CA ILE A 453 -12.55 -1.31 -26.21
C ILE A 453 -13.98 -1.66 -25.81
N LYS A 454 -14.31 -2.95 -25.86
CA LYS A 454 -15.63 -3.49 -25.51
C LYS A 454 -15.67 -4.18 -24.15
N LYS A 455 -14.53 -4.73 -23.74
CA LYS A 455 -14.28 -5.45 -22.49
C LYS A 455 -13.03 -4.85 -21.87
N THR A 456 -12.97 -4.74 -20.55
CA THR A 456 -11.81 -4.14 -19.86
C THR A 456 -10.51 -4.81 -20.31
N VAL A 457 -9.45 -4.02 -20.49
CA VAL A 457 -8.14 -4.53 -20.88
C VAL A 457 -7.08 -4.02 -19.90
N LYS A 458 -6.21 -4.91 -19.44
CA LYS A 458 -5.00 -4.59 -18.69
C LYS A 458 -3.80 -4.71 -19.63
N ILE A 459 -3.13 -3.60 -19.93
CA ILE A 459 -2.00 -3.56 -20.87
C ILE A 459 -0.68 -3.36 -20.12
N PHE A 460 0.21 -4.34 -20.21
CA PHE A 460 1.62 -4.17 -19.90
C PHE A 460 2.33 -3.63 -21.13
N THR A 461 2.86 -2.42 -21.02
CA THR A 461 3.44 -1.71 -22.17
C THR A 461 4.86 -2.18 -22.44
N MET A 462 5.43 -1.80 -23.59
CA MET A 462 6.85 -2.04 -23.87
C MET A 462 7.81 -1.37 -22.87
N TRP A 463 7.34 -0.36 -22.14
CA TRP A 463 8.14 0.45 -21.23
C TRP A 463 8.01 0.02 -19.77
N ASP A 464 6.95 -0.71 -19.44
CA ASP A 464 6.65 -1.18 -18.10
C ASP A 464 6.01 -2.57 -18.15
N GLU A 465 6.79 -3.58 -17.79
CA GLU A 465 6.39 -4.99 -17.76
C GLU A 465 5.90 -5.43 -16.37
N GLU A 466 5.90 -4.51 -15.40
CA GLU A 466 5.53 -4.78 -14.01
C GLU A 466 4.19 -4.13 -13.66
N LYS A 467 3.88 -2.95 -14.23
CA LYS A 467 2.61 -2.24 -14.01
C LYS A 467 1.76 -2.25 -15.28
N TYR A 468 0.47 -2.54 -15.13
CA TYR A 468 -0.49 -2.46 -16.23
C TYR A 468 -1.22 -1.12 -16.28
N TYR A 469 -1.63 -0.73 -17.48
CA TYR A 469 -2.54 0.39 -17.75
C TYR A 469 -3.94 -0.15 -18.03
N LEU A 470 -4.96 0.45 -17.39
CA LEU A 470 -6.34 0.02 -17.49
C LEU A 470 -7.08 0.74 -18.63
N GLY A 471 -7.60 -0.04 -19.58
CA GLY A 471 -8.55 0.39 -20.61
C GLY A 471 -9.96 -0.10 -20.28
N ASN A 472 -10.90 0.82 -20.08
CA ASN A 472 -12.29 0.49 -19.78
C ASN A 472 -13.13 0.40 -21.06
N PRO A 473 -14.29 -0.29 -21.04
CA PRO A 473 -15.24 -0.22 -22.14
C PRO A 473 -15.56 1.23 -22.53
N GLY A 474 -15.44 1.56 -23.83
CA GLY A 474 -15.59 2.92 -24.35
C GLY A 474 -14.26 3.60 -24.69
N ASP A 475 -13.18 3.29 -23.95
CA ASP A 475 -11.82 3.72 -24.26
C ASP A 475 -11.35 3.11 -25.60
N TYR A 476 -10.20 3.57 -26.10
CA TYR A 476 -9.59 3.06 -27.32
C TYR A 476 -8.29 2.34 -27.00
N ILE A 477 -8.08 1.21 -27.66
CA ILE A 477 -6.77 0.56 -27.75
C ILE A 477 -6.15 0.96 -29.08
N ALA A 478 -4.87 1.32 -29.06
CA ALA A 478 -4.15 1.75 -30.25
C ALA A 478 -2.76 1.15 -30.34
N CYS A 479 -2.26 1.00 -31.56
CA CYS A 479 -0.85 0.75 -31.84
C CYS A 479 -0.38 1.65 -33.00
N ARG A 480 0.93 1.91 -33.08
CA ARG A 480 1.49 2.74 -34.15
C ARG A 480 1.64 1.96 -35.45
N GLU A 481 1.39 2.64 -36.56
CA GLU A 481 1.58 2.04 -37.90
C GLU A 481 3.06 1.69 -38.18
N ASP A 482 4.00 2.44 -37.61
CA ASP A 482 5.45 2.20 -37.74
C ASP A 482 6.05 1.34 -36.62
N ASP A 483 5.28 1.01 -35.58
CA ASP A 483 5.70 0.19 -34.45
C ASP A 483 4.48 -0.49 -33.79
N LEU A 484 4.16 -1.71 -34.24
CA LEU A 484 2.97 -2.43 -33.80
C LEU A 484 3.04 -2.91 -32.35
N HIS A 485 4.22 -2.90 -31.72
CA HIS A 485 4.37 -3.24 -30.29
C HIS A 485 4.20 -2.01 -29.39
N ASP A 486 4.14 -0.80 -29.95
CA ASP A 486 3.80 0.42 -29.21
C ASP A 486 2.29 0.49 -28.95
N ILE A 487 1.81 -0.44 -28.13
CA ILE A 487 0.40 -0.60 -27.76
C ILE A 487 0.10 0.26 -26.52
N TYR A 488 -0.97 1.06 -26.58
CA TYR A 488 -1.40 1.90 -25.47
C TYR A 488 -2.90 2.15 -25.46
N ILE A 489 -3.40 2.64 -24.31
CA ILE A 489 -4.79 3.03 -24.09
C ILE A 489 -4.95 4.54 -24.34
N ILE A 490 -6.06 4.93 -24.97
CA ILE A 490 -6.50 6.32 -25.10
C ILE A 490 -7.89 6.43 -24.49
N LYS A 491 -8.09 7.35 -23.55
CA LYS A 491 -9.40 7.55 -22.92
C LYS A 491 -10.42 8.05 -23.93
N GLU A 492 -11.66 7.55 -23.84
CA GLU A 492 -12.74 7.90 -24.77
C GLU A 492 -12.88 9.42 -24.94
N ARG A 493 -12.96 10.15 -23.82
CA ARG A 493 -13.14 11.61 -23.78
C ARG A 493 -12.03 12.39 -24.51
N LEU A 494 -10.85 11.78 -24.66
CA LEU A 494 -9.68 12.39 -25.27
C LEU A 494 -9.53 12.07 -26.74
N PHE A 495 -10.14 11.00 -27.23
CA PHE A 495 -9.80 10.41 -28.52
C PHE A 495 -9.97 11.42 -29.67
N ASP A 496 -11.12 12.07 -29.76
CA ASP A 496 -11.43 13.04 -30.83
C ASP A 496 -10.66 14.37 -30.72
N GLN A 497 -10.08 14.66 -29.55
CA GLN A 497 -9.20 15.81 -29.35
C GLN A 497 -7.77 15.52 -29.81
N LEU A 498 -7.38 14.24 -29.75
CA LEU A 498 -6.03 13.78 -30.03
C LEU A 498 -5.87 13.26 -31.46
N TYR A 499 -6.93 12.75 -32.07
CA TYR A 499 -6.87 12.00 -33.32
C TYR A 499 -8.02 12.34 -34.26
N THR A 500 -7.73 12.36 -35.56
CA THR A 500 -8.73 12.44 -36.62
C THR A 500 -8.58 11.26 -37.56
N ARG A 501 -9.71 10.78 -38.11
CA ARG A 501 -9.70 9.60 -38.98
C ARG A 501 -8.92 9.88 -40.26
N LYS A 502 -7.96 9.03 -40.57
CA LYS A 502 -7.21 9.07 -41.83
C LYS A 502 -8.11 8.48 -42.91
N LYS A 503 -8.54 9.31 -43.87
CA LYS A 503 -9.33 8.86 -45.01
C LYS A 503 -8.55 7.93 -45.93
#